data_AF-M0DW20-F1
#
_entry.id   AF-M0DW20-F1
#
_cell.length_a   1.000
_cell.length_b   1.000
_cell.length_c   1.000
_cell.angle_alpha   90.00
_cell.angle_beta   90.00
_cell.angle_gamma   90.00
#
_symmetry.space_group_name_H-M   'P 1'
#
loop_
_entity.id
_entity.type
_entity.pdbx_description
1 polymer ?
#
loop_
_entity_poly.entity_id
_entity_poly.type
_entity_poly.pdbx_seq_one_letter_code
_entity_poly.pdbx_strand_id
1 'polypeptide(L)'
;MTRIQQVLFELDAPYAGHPYFVTGNALFNALASRVDDETRQRVRVSHGVFVPCEYGEYPAAHSMPGYAGKLGGSLPAVEAYEDLFLYRDPAHRWLLDSRPRDTHNTHDIQTHGGRVAFADTTWFGKPAEQRNNRRSVSWYLHCYVHVDGVGDTIPLADETLNGIQVGGARNYGFGALSVADTQVIELEELDYSRLEAAQRADAQCRVELVTPFVLSSEYPGAAEQDVPWWWGATSGELRRRETRLVADGDVFVVETIDHGQVVPYTGNNPVQTAFNGVLRVGTHKRFGFGELRVRPPGDERVPGRAASESGGGGA
;
A
#
# COMPACT_ATOMS: atom_id res chain seq x y z
N MET A 1 13.42 3.21 19.00
CA MET A 1 13.26 2.26 17.90
C MET A 1 11.79 2.25 17.54
N THR A 2 11.52 2.36 16.26
CA THR A 2 10.21 2.59 15.68
C THR A 2 9.85 1.34 14.89
N ARG A 3 8.96 0.57 15.48
CA ARG A 3 8.50 -0.70 14.92
C ARG A 3 7.30 -0.50 14.03
N ILE A 4 7.30 -1.18 12.89
CA ILE A 4 6.08 -1.47 12.15
C ILE A 4 5.88 -2.97 12.09
N GLN A 5 4.63 -3.41 12.08
CA GLN A 5 4.25 -4.79 11.77
C GLN A 5 3.72 -4.81 10.34
N GLN A 6 4.37 -5.57 9.47
CA GLN A 6 3.77 -5.98 8.21
C GLN A 6 2.80 -7.12 8.50
N VAL A 7 1.60 -7.01 7.94
CA VAL A 7 0.56 -8.03 8.05
C VAL A 7 0.09 -8.38 6.66
N LEU A 8 0.10 -9.67 6.35
CA LEU A 8 -0.49 -10.24 5.15
C LEU A 8 -1.72 -11.03 5.56
N PHE A 9 -2.88 -10.61 5.08
CA PHE A 9 -4.12 -11.35 5.26
C PHE A 9 -4.46 -12.17 4.02
N GLU A 10 -4.98 -13.38 4.16
CA GLU A 10 -5.69 -14.06 3.08
C GLU A 10 -7.12 -13.53 3.02
N LEU A 11 -7.63 -13.31 1.80
CA LEU A 11 -9.03 -12.94 1.59
C LEU A 11 -9.89 -14.21 1.62
N ASP A 12 -10.63 -14.45 2.69
CA ASP A 12 -11.40 -15.69 2.88
C ASP A 12 -12.79 -15.67 2.22
N ALA A 13 -13.26 -14.47 1.84
CA ALA A 13 -14.59 -14.28 1.27
C ALA A 13 -14.62 -13.09 0.30
N PRO A 14 -15.57 -13.04 -0.65
CA PRO A 14 -15.69 -11.94 -1.59
C PRO A 14 -15.74 -10.58 -0.90
N TYR A 15 -15.04 -9.58 -1.45
CA TYR A 15 -14.91 -8.25 -0.88
C TYR A 15 -15.79 -7.23 -1.62
N ALA A 16 -16.61 -6.48 -0.89
CA ALA A 16 -17.41 -5.39 -1.44
C ALA A 16 -16.74 -4.04 -1.13
N GLY A 17 -15.99 -3.48 -2.06
CA GLY A 17 -15.27 -2.22 -1.84
C GLY A 17 -14.50 -1.74 -3.07
N HIS A 18 -13.27 -1.29 -2.89
CA HIS A 18 -12.42 -0.84 -4.00
C HIS A 18 -11.50 -1.97 -4.50
N PRO A 19 -11.45 -2.28 -5.80
CA PRO A 19 -10.77 -3.48 -6.32
C PRO A 19 -9.28 -3.58 -6.02
N TYR A 20 -8.60 -2.44 -5.83
CA TYR A 20 -7.14 -2.40 -5.68
C TYR A 20 -6.66 -2.28 -4.23
N PHE A 21 -7.54 -1.86 -3.31
CA PHE A 21 -7.14 -1.60 -1.94
C PHE A 21 -8.30 -1.62 -0.94
N VAL A 22 -7.94 -1.79 0.32
CA VAL A 22 -8.79 -1.51 1.48
C VAL A 22 -8.27 -0.24 2.14
N THR A 23 -9.15 0.72 2.42
CA THR A 23 -8.73 1.98 3.04
C THR A 23 -8.15 1.74 4.43
N GLY A 24 -7.16 2.54 4.82
CA GLY A 24 -6.63 2.48 6.19
C GLY A 24 -7.70 2.75 7.24
N ASN A 25 -8.71 3.57 6.94
CA ASN A 25 -9.88 3.77 7.80
C ASN A 25 -10.70 2.48 8.01
N ALA A 26 -10.92 1.68 6.96
CA ALA A 26 -11.66 0.42 7.09
C ALA A 26 -10.89 -0.60 7.93
N LEU A 27 -9.58 -0.73 7.71
CA LEU A 27 -8.71 -1.60 8.52
C LEU A 27 -8.61 -1.11 9.96
N PHE A 28 -8.42 0.20 10.16
CA PHE A 28 -8.41 0.81 11.48
C PHE A 28 -9.68 0.48 12.26
N ASN A 29 -10.87 0.67 11.68
CA ASN A 29 -12.13 0.37 12.38
C ASN A 29 -12.31 -1.13 12.67
N ALA A 30 -11.78 -2.01 11.81
CA ALA A 30 -11.82 -3.44 12.03
C ALA A 30 -10.89 -3.89 13.18
N LEU A 31 -9.74 -3.22 13.35
CA LEU A 31 -8.77 -3.49 14.40
C LEU A 31 -9.12 -2.79 15.72
N ALA A 32 -9.59 -1.54 15.66
CA ALA A 32 -9.91 -0.70 16.82
C ALA A 32 -11.01 -1.28 17.72
N SER A 33 -11.84 -2.19 17.19
CA SER A 33 -12.86 -2.91 17.96
C SER A 33 -12.31 -4.11 18.74
N ARG A 34 -11.03 -4.45 18.56
CA ARG A 34 -10.39 -5.65 19.10
C ARG A 34 -9.21 -5.37 20.03
N VAL A 35 -8.85 -4.11 20.19
CA VAL A 35 -7.77 -3.67 21.07
C VAL A 35 -8.33 -2.84 22.22
N ASP A 36 -7.56 -2.71 23.30
CA ASP A 36 -7.92 -1.83 24.42
C ASP A 36 -7.95 -0.34 24.00
N ASP A 37 -8.52 0.51 24.86
CA ASP A 37 -8.69 1.93 24.57
C ASP A 37 -7.36 2.68 24.41
N GLU A 38 -6.31 2.27 25.13
CA GLU A 38 -4.98 2.87 25.03
C GLU A 38 -4.36 2.59 23.66
N THR A 39 -4.34 1.33 23.25
CA THR A 39 -3.85 0.88 21.94
C THR A 39 -4.71 1.47 20.84
N ARG A 40 -6.03 1.48 21.00
CA ARG A 40 -6.97 2.08 20.04
C ARG A 40 -6.59 3.51 19.72
N GLN A 41 -6.26 4.33 20.72
CA GLN A 41 -5.90 5.75 20.53
C GLN A 41 -4.58 5.94 19.76
N ARG A 42 -3.67 4.97 19.84
CA ARG A 42 -2.30 5.08 19.32
C ARG A 42 -2.05 4.26 18.06
N VAL A 43 -2.90 3.27 17.76
CA VAL A 43 -2.76 2.42 16.57
C VAL A 43 -2.98 3.23 15.30
N ARG A 44 -2.10 3.00 14.33
CA ARG A 44 -2.16 3.56 12.99
C ARG A 44 -2.04 2.44 11.98
N VAL A 45 -2.81 2.55 10.91
CA VAL A 45 -2.90 1.49 9.90
C VAL A 45 -2.73 2.10 8.53
N SER A 46 -1.96 1.47 7.65
CA SER A 46 -1.82 1.93 6.26
C SER A 46 -3.01 1.47 5.42
N HIS A 47 -3.13 1.95 4.18
CA HIS A 47 -4.05 1.28 3.25
C HIS A 47 -3.59 -0.16 3.02
N GLY A 48 -4.51 -1.11 2.98
CA GLY A 48 -4.21 -2.47 2.55
C GLY A 48 -4.19 -2.53 1.03
N VAL A 49 -3.15 -3.11 0.45
CA VAL A 49 -3.04 -3.33 -1.01
C VAL A 49 -3.32 -4.79 -1.28
N PHE A 50 -4.21 -5.08 -2.23
CA PHE A 50 -4.47 -6.46 -2.62
C PHE A 50 -3.28 -7.01 -3.40
N VAL A 51 -2.90 -8.26 -3.15
CA VAL A 51 -1.72 -8.91 -3.73
C VAL A 51 -2.12 -10.33 -4.19
N PRO A 52 -1.89 -10.70 -5.45
CA PRO A 52 -2.11 -12.07 -5.90
C PRO A 52 -0.98 -13.00 -5.40
N CYS A 53 -1.28 -14.27 -5.11
CA CYS A 53 -0.23 -15.28 -4.92
C CYS A 53 0.16 -15.91 -6.26
N GLU A 54 1.28 -15.48 -6.83
CA GLU A 54 1.66 -15.82 -8.20
C GLU A 54 3.19 -15.87 -8.41
N TYR A 55 3.62 -16.51 -9.50
CA TYR A 55 5.03 -16.53 -9.87
C TYR A 55 5.59 -15.14 -10.17
N GLY A 56 6.73 -14.85 -9.55
CA GLY A 56 7.37 -13.54 -9.64
C GLY A 56 8.89 -13.55 -9.52
N GLU A 57 9.44 -12.39 -9.77
CA GLU A 57 10.84 -12.03 -9.59
C GLU A 57 10.92 -10.73 -8.79
N TYR A 58 11.95 -10.62 -7.96
CA TYR A 58 12.21 -9.37 -7.26
C TYR A 58 12.77 -8.33 -8.23
N PRO A 59 12.19 -7.12 -8.29
CA PRO A 59 12.79 -6.04 -9.06
C PRO A 59 14.20 -5.74 -8.56
N ALA A 60 15.07 -5.27 -9.44
CA ALA A 60 16.50 -5.05 -9.14
C ALA A 60 16.78 -4.09 -7.98
N ALA A 61 15.80 -3.27 -7.60
CA ALA A 61 15.87 -2.36 -6.46
C ALA A 61 15.79 -3.06 -5.08
N HIS A 62 15.43 -4.34 -5.04
CA HIS A 62 15.18 -5.12 -3.83
C HIS A 62 16.36 -6.03 -3.46
N SER A 63 16.48 -6.37 -2.18
CA SER A 63 17.66 -7.05 -1.62
C SER A 63 17.88 -8.48 -2.16
N MET A 64 16.83 -9.14 -2.66
CA MET A 64 16.90 -10.49 -3.21
C MET A 64 16.66 -10.51 -4.74
N PRO A 65 17.50 -9.91 -5.59
CA PRO A 65 17.20 -9.80 -7.02
C PRO A 65 17.05 -11.18 -7.70
N GLY A 66 16.10 -11.29 -8.63
CA GLY A 66 15.90 -12.47 -9.47
C GLY A 66 14.64 -13.28 -9.14
N TYR A 67 14.58 -14.51 -9.68
CA TYR A 67 13.39 -15.36 -9.58
C TYR A 67 13.14 -15.80 -8.13
N ALA A 68 11.92 -15.56 -7.65
CA ALA A 68 11.52 -15.77 -6.26
C ALA A 68 10.59 -16.98 -6.07
N GLY A 69 10.24 -17.67 -7.15
CA GLY A 69 9.14 -18.65 -7.08
C GLY A 69 7.81 -17.94 -7.03
N LYS A 70 6.94 -18.33 -6.09
CA LYS A 70 5.65 -17.68 -5.85
C LYS A 70 5.80 -16.58 -4.80
N LEU A 71 5.30 -15.40 -5.12
CA LEU A 71 5.24 -14.23 -4.24
C LEU A 71 3.77 -13.90 -3.93
N GLY A 72 3.54 -13.15 -2.85
CA GLY A 72 2.23 -12.63 -2.46
C GLY A 72 1.43 -13.53 -1.50
N GLY A 73 1.82 -14.80 -1.35
CA GLY A 73 1.25 -15.71 -0.34
C GLY A 73 2.01 -15.79 0.98
N SER A 74 3.13 -15.07 1.11
CA SER A 74 3.92 -14.90 2.33
C SER A 74 4.69 -13.59 2.26
N LEU A 75 5.18 -13.10 3.39
CA LEU A 75 5.98 -11.88 3.46
C LEU A 75 7.46 -12.19 3.14
N PRO A 76 8.09 -11.49 2.18
CA PRO A 76 9.52 -11.61 1.96
C PRO A 76 10.30 -10.89 3.07
N ALA A 77 11.55 -11.30 3.28
CA ALA A 77 12.45 -10.57 4.17
C ALA A 77 12.61 -9.12 3.72
N VAL A 78 12.73 -8.21 4.71
CA VAL A 78 12.93 -6.78 4.49
C VAL A 78 14.28 -6.41 5.08
N GLU A 79 15.25 -6.10 4.21
CA GLU A 79 16.60 -5.72 4.61
C GLU A 79 16.88 -4.24 4.26
N ALA A 80 16.32 -3.78 3.14
CA ALA A 80 16.44 -2.40 2.67
C ALA A 80 15.11 -1.66 2.70
N TYR A 81 15.17 -0.33 2.68
CA TYR A 81 14.00 0.54 2.62
C TYR A 81 13.06 0.20 1.44
N GLU A 82 13.63 -0.15 0.28
CA GLU A 82 12.87 -0.48 -0.92
C GLU A 82 12.02 -1.74 -0.75
N ASP A 83 12.47 -2.70 0.07
CA ASP A 83 11.80 -3.98 0.30
C ASP A 83 10.42 -3.84 0.92
N LEU A 84 10.22 -2.79 1.72
CA LEU A 84 8.90 -2.41 2.23
C LEU A 84 7.89 -2.33 1.07
N PHE A 85 8.27 -1.75 -0.06
CA PHE A 85 7.35 -1.38 -1.11
C PHE A 85 7.08 -2.46 -2.17
N LEU A 86 7.63 -3.67 -2.02
CA LEU A 86 7.43 -4.76 -3.00
C LEU A 86 5.94 -5.02 -3.27
N TYR A 87 5.15 -5.10 -2.21
CA TYR A 87 3.71 -5.35 -2.25
C TYR A 87 2.85 -4.10 -2.06
N ARG A 88 3.44 -2.90 -2.10
CA ARG A 88 2.69 -1.63 -1.96
C ARG A 88 2.24 -1.07 -3.29
N ASP A 89 2.76 -1.59 -4.39
CA ASP A 89 2.44 -1.14 -5.74
C ASP A 89 1.36 -2.03 -6.38
N PRO A 90 0.15 -1.49 -6.67
CA PRO A 90 -0.94 -2.27 -7.25
C PRO A 90 -0.69 -2.74 -8.69
N ALA A 91 0.39 -2.28 -9.33
CA ALA A 91 0.82 -2.80 -10.63
C ALA A 91 1.57 -4.14 -10.54
N HIS A 92 1.88 -4.61 -9.32
CA HIS A 92 2.55 -5.87 -9.02
C HIS A 92 3.78 -6.10 -9.91
N ARG A 93 4.71 -5.14 -9.87
CA ARG A 93 5.90 -5.11 -10.76
C ARG A 93 6.79 -6.34 -10.66
N TRP A 94 6.69 -7.08 -9.57
CA TRP A 94 7.33 -8.36 -9.33
C TRP A 94 6.73 -9.54 -10.11
N LEU A 95 5.54 -9.43 -10.72
CA LEU A 95 5.00 -10.52 -11.55
C LEU A 95 5.89 -10.77 -12.76
N LEU A 96 6.14 -12.05 -13.07
CA LEU A 96 6.84 -12.43 -14.30
C LEU A 96 6.11 -11.91 -15.54
N ASP A 97 6.84 -11.56 -16.59
CA ASP A 97 6.26 -11.11 -17.88
C ASP A 97 5.31 -12.14 -18.51
N SER A 98 5.48 -13.43 -18.19
CA SER A 98 4.58 -14.51 -18.60
C SER A 98 3.21 -14.50 -17.90
N ARG A 99 2.97 -13.56 -16.98
CA ARG A 99 1.72 -13.35 -16.25
C ARG A 99 1.13 -12.01 -16.68
N PRO A 100 0.11 -12.00 -17.56
CA PRO A 100 -0.50 -10.77 -18.04
C PRO A 100 -0.97 -9.91 -16.87
N ARG A 101 -0.35 -8.74 -16.70
CA ARG A 101 -0.61 -7.83 -15.57
C ARG A 101 -2.06 -7.37 -15.55
N ASP A 102 -2.66 -7.14 -16.72
CA ASP A 102 -4.06 -6.73 -16.87
C ASP A 102 -5.06 -7.75 -16.33
N THR A 103 -4.64 -9.00 -16.11
CA THR A 103 -5.48 -10.05 -15.54
C THR A 103 -5.07 -10.40 -14.10
N HIS A 104 -3.93 -9.89 -13.62
CA HIS A 104 -3.43 -10.14 -12.26
C HIS A 104 -3.36 -8.86 -11.41
N ASN A 105 -3.91 -7.75 -11.90
CA ASN A 105 -3.95 -6.46 -11.19
C ASN A 105 -5.25 -6.25 -10.42
N THR A 106 -6.28 -7.07 -10.65
CA THR A 106 -7.57 -6.99 -9.95
C THR A 106 -8.25 -8.35 -9.89
N HIS A 107 -9.14 -8.49 -8.91
CA HIS A 107 -9.98 -9.66 -8.69
C HIS A 107 -11.05 -9.83 -9.77
N ASP A 108 -11.53 -11.08 -9.93
CA ASP A 108 -12.75 -11.37 -10.68
C ASP A 108 -13.97 -10.66 -10.04
N ILE A 109 -14.80 -10.05 -10.88
CA ILE A 109 -16.05 -9.40 -10.45
C ILE A 109 -17.13 -10.46 -10.26
N GLN A 110 -17.81 -10.41 -9.12
CA GLN A 110 -18.98 -11.23 -8.79
C GLN A 110 -20.19 -10.36 -8.49
N THR A 111 -21.38 -10.88 -8.77
CA THR A 111 -22.65 -10.24 -8.39
C THR A 111 -23.43 -11.11 -7.42
N HIS A 112 -23.72 -10.56 -6.24
CA HIS A 112 -24.42 -11.25 -5.15
C HIS A 112 -25.66 -10.45 -4.74
N GLY A 113 -26.85 -10.92 -5.12
CA GLY A 113 -28.11 -10.23 -4.80
C GLY A 113 -28.12 -8.75 -5.20
N GLY A 114 -27.61 -8.44 -6.40
CA GLY A 114 -27.50 -7.07 -6.94
C GLY A 114 -26.28 -6.26 -6.45
N ARG A 115 -25.43 -6.83 -5.60
CA ARG A 115 -24.20 -6.18 -5.13
C ARG A 115 -23.00 -6.61 -5.96
N VAL A 116 -22.15 -5.67 -6.32
CA VAL A 116 -20.85 -5.94 -6.93
C VAL A 116 -19.85 -6.26 -5.82
N ALA A 117 -19.13 -7.36 -5.98
CA ALA A 117 -18.05 -7.78 -5.09
C ALA A 117 -16.89 -8.37 -5.89
N PHE A 118 -15.76 -8.52 -5.23
CA PHE A 118 -14.50 -8.97 -5.78
C PHE A 118 -14.15 -10.32 -5.18
N ALA A 119 -13.87 -11.31 -6.02
CA ALA A 119 -13.62 -12.68 -5.58
C ALA A 119 -12.35 -12.81 -4.73
N ASP A 120 -12.39 -13.69 -3.73
CA ASP A 120 -11.24 -14.18 -2.98
C ASP A 120 -10.22 -14.92 -3.86
N THR A 121 -10.72 -15.59 -4.90
CA THR A 121 -9.92 -16.42 -5.80
C THR A 121 -10.24 -16.08 -7.26
N THR A 122 -9.21 -15.88 -8.08
CA THR A 122 -9.32 -15.68 -9.54
C THR A 122 -8.98 -16.96 -10.28
N TRP A 123 -9.76 -17.30 -11.30
CA TRP A 123 -9.58 -18.54 -12.07
C TRP A 123 -9.16 -18.27 -13.51
N PHE A 124 -8.00 -18.79 -13.89
CA PHE A 124 -7.49 -18.69 -15.25
C PHE A 124 -7.69 -20.00 -16.01
N GLY A 125 -8.33 -19.91 -17.17
CA GLY A 125 -8.37 -21.00 -18.14
C GLY A 125 -7.02 -21.22 -18.81
N LYS A 126 -6.71 -22.48 -19.10
CA LYS A 126 -5.65 -22.91 -20.02
C LYS A 126 -6.32 -23.61 -21.21
N PRO A 127 -5.61 -23.77 -22.35
CA PRO A 127 -6.15 -24.49 -23.51
C PRO A 127 -6.73 -25.86 -23.12
N ALA A 128 -7.84 -26.26 -23.74
CA ALA A 128 -8.61 -27.45 -23.35
C ALA A 128 -7.79 -28.76 -23.42
N GLU A 129 -6.76 -28.78 -24.26
CA GLU A 129 -5.86 -29.93 -24.45
C GLU A 129 -4.82 -30.08 -23.32
N GLN A 130 -4.61 -29.06 -22.49
CA GLN A 130 -3.73 -29.15 -21.33
C GLN A 130 -4.42 -29.79 -20.14
N ARG A 131 -3.76 -30.78 -19.52
CA ARG A 131 -4.16 -31.32 -18.21
C ARG A 131 -4.15 -30.20 -17.16
N ASN A 132 -5.11 -30.21 -16.24
CA ASN A 132 -5.35 -29.11 -15.28
C ASN A 132 -5.60 -27.78 -15.99
N ASN A 133 -6.61 -27.77 -16.87
CA ASN A 133 -6.97 -26.65 -17.73
C ASN A 133 -7.48 -25.40 -17.00
N ARG A 134 -7.45 -25.39 -15.66
CA ARG A 134 -7.74 -24.23 -14.82
C ARG A 134 -6.67 -24.12 -13.75
N ARG A 135 -6.26 -22.89 -13.45
CA ARG A 135 -5.44 -22.56 -12.28
C ARG A 135 -6.17 -21.49 -11.46
N SER A 136 -6.09 -21.61 -10.15
CA SER A 136 -6.55 -20.59 -9.20
C SER A 136 -5.39 -19.70 -8.76
N VAL A 137 -5.71 -18.45 -8.47
CA VAL A 137 -4.85 -17.47 -7.82
C VAL A 137 -5.62 -16.90 -6.65
N SER A 138 -5.14 -17.17 -5.43
CA SER A 138 -5.68 -16.59 -4.20
C SER A 138 -5.22 -15.15 -4.05
N TRP A 139 -6.08 -14.32 -3.46
CA TRP A 139 -5.78 -12.94 -3.15
C TRP A 139 -5.50 -12.73 -1.67
N TYR A 140 -4.52 -11.87 -1.42
CA TYR A 140 -4.08 -11.46 -0.10
C TYR A 140 -4.19 -9.95 0.04
N LEU A 141 -4.17 -9.45 1.27
CA LEU A 141 -4.17 -8.02 1.59
C LEU A 141 -2.94 -7.70 2.44
N HIS A 142 -2.05 -6.88 1.91
CA HIS A 142 -0.83 -6.46 2.59
C HIS A 142 -0.98 -5.04 3.18
N CYS A 143 -0.72 -4.89 4.48
CA CYS A 143 -0.74 -3.58 5.16
C CYS A 143 0.33 -3.46 6.25
N TYR A 144 0.50 -2.24 6.75
CA TYR A 144 1.35 -1.91 7.89
C TYR A 144 0.51 -1.44 9.07
N VAL A 145 0.87 -1.94 10.25
CA VAL A 145 0.32 -1.49 11.52
C VAL A 145 1.47 -0.99 12.39
N HIS A 146 1.26 0.11 13.10
CA HIS A 146 2.19 0.54 14.14
C HIS A 146 1.43 1.27 15.25
N VAL A 147 2.05 1.34 16.43
CA VAL A 147 1.49 2.01 17.60
C VAL A 147 2.45 3.08 18.05
N ASP A 148 1.96 4.30 18.17
CA ASP A 148 2.78 5.43 18.59
C ASP A 148 3.07 5.42 20.10
N GLY A 149 4.31 5.74 20.47
CA GLY A 149 4.70 6.01 21.85
C GLY A 149 4.83 4.78 22.76
N VAL A 150 4.67 3.56 22.24
CA VAL A 150 4.83 2.31 23.00
C VAL A 150 5.49 1.24 22.14
N GLY A 151 6.76 0.91 22.44
CA GLY A 151 7.54 -0.08 21.67
C GLY A 151 7.11 -1.54 21.88
N ASP A 152 6.44 -1.83 23.00
CA ASP A 152 6.08 -3.21 23.39
C ASP A 152 4.68 -3.63 22.90
N THR A 153 3.90 -2.71 22.31
CA THR A 153 2.57 -3.03 21.76
C THR A 153 2.66 -3.68 20.36
N ILE A 154 3.78 -3.53 19.67
CA ILE A 154 4.06 -4.23 18.41
C ILE A 154 5.01 -5.40 18.70
N PRO A 155 4.68 -6.63 18.24
CA PRO A 155 3.55 -6.99 17.36
C PRO A 155 2.19 -7.04 18.07
N LEU A 156 1.13 -6.67 17.35
CA LEU A 156 -0.22 -7.08 17.71
C LEU A 156 -0.31 -8.60 17.56
N ALA A 157 -0.95 -9.24 18.53
CA ALA A 157 -1.12 -10.69 18.56
C ALA A 157 -2.05 -11.17 17.42
N ASP A 158 -1.81 -12.39 16.94
CA ASP A 158 -2.59 -13.00 15.85
C ASP A 158 -4.09 -13.06 16.19
N GLU A 159 -4.47 -13.25 17.45
CA GLU A 159 -5.88 -13.26 17.88
C GLU A 159 -6.56 -11.89 17.69
N THR A 160 -5.79 -10.80 17.73
CA THR A 160 -6.29 -9.46 17.45
C THR A 160 -6.53 -9.27 15.95
N LEU A 161 -5.58 -9.75 15.13
CA LEU A 161 -5.55 -9.56 13.69
C LEU A 161 -6.47 -10.53 12.94
N ASN A 162 -6.56 -11.78 13.37
CA ASN A 162 -7.17 -12.87 12.62
C ASN A 162 -8.70 -12.82 12.64
N GLY A 163 -9.33 -13.02 11.48
CA GLY A 163 -10.79 -13.01 11.35
C GLY A 163 -11.41 -11.62 11.34
N ILE A 164 -10.64 -10.55 11.09
CA ILE A 164 -11.22 -9.21 10.89
C ILE A 164 -12.08 -9.18 9.62
N GLN A 165 -12.95 -8.18 9.52
CA GLN A 165 -13.85 -8.03 8.38
C GLN A 165 -13.89 -6.59 7.87
N VAL A 166 -13.67 -6.42 6.57
CA VAL A 166 -13.54 -5.11 5.92
C VAL A 166 -14.49 -4.94 4.74
N GLY A 167 -14.69 -3.69 4.31
CA GLY A 167 -15.58 -3.36 3.21
C GLY A 167 -17.07 -3.27 3.59
N GLY A 168 -17.92 -3.26 2.57
CA GLY A 168 -19.37 -3.24 2.68
C GLY A 168 -19.97 -4.64 2.85
N ALA A 169 -21.27 -4.70 3.14
CA ALA A 169 -22.04 -5.95 3.26
C ALA A 169 -21.45 -7.00 4.22
N ARG A 170 -20.74 -6.55 5.27
CA ARG A 170 -20.11 -7.40 6.29
C ARG A 170 -21.10 -8.34 6.98
N ASN A 171 -22.32 -7.89 7.22
CA ASN A 171 -23.42 -8.70 7.76
C ASN A 171 -23.88 -9.85 6.82
N TYR A 172 -23.39 -9.90 5.58
CA TYR A 172 -23.61 -10.98 4.62
C TYR A 172 -22.33 -11.82 4.39
N GLY A 173 -21.30 -11.67 5.23
CA GLY A 173 -20.07 -12.46 5.16
C GLY A 173 -18.98 -11.93 4.20
N PHE A 174 -19.13 -10.74 3.64
CA PHE A 174 -18.15 -10.16 2.70
C PHE A 174 -16.88 -9.66 3.40
N GLY A 175 -15.73 -9.77 2.74
CA GLY A 175 -14.46 -9.18 3.16
C GLY A 175 -13.89 -9.75 4.45
N ALA A 176 -14.14 -11.04 4.72
CA ALA A 176 -13.49 -11.76 5.81
C ALA A 176 -12.00 -11.97 5.49
N LEU A 177 -11.15 -11.79 6.50
CA LEU A 177 -9.70 -11.86 6.39
C LEU A 177 -9.11 -12.76 7.48
N SER A 178 -8.20 -13.64 7.11
CA SER A 178 -7.40 -14.46 8.03
C SER A 178 -5.92 -14.06 7.95
N VAL A 179 -5.18 -14.17 9.05
CA VAL A 179 -3.74 -13.88 9.03
C VAL A 179 -3.02 -15.00 8.28
N ALA A 180 -2.34 -14.64 7.19
CA ALA A 180 -1.50 -15.55 6.43
C ALA A 180 -0.03 -15.48 6.90
N ASP A 181 0.46 -14.28 7.17
CA ASP A 181 1.84 -14.06 7.61
C ASP A 181 2.00 -12.69 8.29
N THR A 182 2.97 -12.57 9.22
CA THR A 182 3.34 -11.30 9.86
C THR A 182 4.85 -11.20 10.08
N GLN A 183 5.38 -9.98 10.03
CA GLN A 183 6.76 -9.70 10.46
C GLN A 183 6.87 -8.31 11.09
N VAL A 184 7.79 -8.15 12.04
CA VAL A 184 8.09 -6.87 12.68
C VAL A 184 9.37 -6.32 12.09
N ILE A 185 9.33 -5.05 11.68
CA ILE A 185 10.46 -4.33 11.09
C ILE A 185 10.82 -3.16 12.00
N GLU A 186 12.09 -3.09 12.39
CA GLU A 186 12.70 -1.93 13.03
C GLU A 186 13.12 -0.95 11.94
N LEU A 187 12.41 0.17 11.81
CA LEU A 187 12.64 1.09 10.69
C LEU A 187 14.04 1.71 10.73
N GLU A 188 14.62 1.92 11.91
CA GLU A 188 15.97 2.47 12.03
C GLU A 188 17.09 1.49 11.63
N GLU A 189 16.79 0.20 11.50
CA GLU A 189 17.78 -0.85 11.17
C GLU A 189 17.81 -1.19 9.67
N LEU A 190 16.88 -0.65 8.88
CA LEU A 190 16.84 -0.87 7.44
C LEU A 190 18.04 -0.23 6.73
N ASP A 191 18.48 -0.85 5.63
CA ASP A 191 19.46 -0.23 4.75
C ASP A 191 18.83 0.94 3.95
N TYR A 192 19.36 2.15 4.17
CA TYR A 192 19.02 3.38 3.43
C TYR A 192 20.14 3.81 2.48
N SER A 193 21.16 2.97 2.26
CA SER A 193 22.40 3.30 1.53
C SER A 193 22.17 3.95 0.17
N ARG A 194 21.10 3.58 -0.54
CA ARG A 194 20.74 4.15 -1.85
C ARG A 194 20.28 5.60 -1.74
N LEU A 195 19.48 5.94 -0.72
CA LEU A 195 19.06 7.31 -0.46
C LEU A 195 20.22 8.15 0.10
N GLU A 196 21.08 7.56 0.93
CA GLU A 196 22.30 8.21 1.43
C GLU A 196 23.31 8.49 0.32
N ALA A 197 23.48 7.55 -0.62
CA ALA A 197 24.30 7.74 -1.81
C ALA A 197 23.74 8.85 -2.70
N ALA A 198 22.41 8.87 -2.92
CA ALA A 198 21.75 9.94 -3.66
C ALA A 198 21.95 11.30 -2.98
N GLN A 199 21.80 11.38 -1.66
CA GLN A 199 22.03 12.60 -0.89
C GLN A 199 23.48 13.09 -0.99
N ARG A 200 24.47 12.19 -0.83
CA ARG A 200 25.90 12.53 -0.93
C ARG A 200 26.29 13.01 -2.34
N ALA A 201 25.64 12.47 -3.37
CA ALA A 201 25.88 12.84 -4.75
C ALA A 201 25.04 14.03 -5.23
N ASP A 202 24.25 14.66 -4.34
CA ASP A 202 23.26 15.70 -4.67
C ASP A 202 22.35 15.29 -5.85
N ALA A 203 22.02 14.01 -5.90
CA ALA A 203 21.25 13.42 -6.98
C ALA A 203 19.75 13.53 -6.71
N GLN A 204 18.98 13.88 -7.74
CA GLN A 204 17.57 14.21 -7.60
C GLN A 204 16.70 12.98 -7.24
N CYS A 205 16.26 12.91 -5.99
CA CYS A 205 15.23 11.96 -5.54
C CYS A 205 13.83 12.39 -6.03
N ARG A 206 12.87 11.46 -5.92
CA ARG A 206 11.45 11.71 -6.19
C ARG A 206 10.59 11.26 -5.02
N VAL A 207 9.44 11.89 -4.82
CA VAL A 207 8.41 11.46 -3.88
C VAL A 207 7.32 10.76 -4.68
N GLU A 208 7.01 9.53 -4.30
CA GLU A 208 5.84 8.79 -4.77
C GLU A 208 4.78 8.77 -3.68
N LEU A 209 3.58 9.25 -3.98
CA LEU A 209 2.44 9.16 -3.07
C LEU A 209 1.88 7.72 -3.14
N VAL A 210 1.99 6.97 -2.06
CA VAL A 210 1.47 5.60 -1.98
C VAL A 210 -0.01 5.61 -1.61
N THR A 211 -0.41 6.53 -0.73
CA THR A 211 -1.81 6.77 -0.36
C THR A 211 -2.15 8.26 -0.51
N PRO A 212 -3.45 8.62 -0.60
CA PRO A 212 -3.83 10.02 -0.80
C PRO A 212 -3.32 10.90 0.35
N PHE A 213 -2.91 12.13 0.04
CA PHE A 213 -2.51 13.13 1.02
C PHE A 213 -3.64 14.12 1.25
N VAL A 214 -4.05 14.35 2.51
CA VAL A 214 -5.20 15.18 2.86
C VAL A 214 -4.82 16.66 2.82
N LEU A 215 -5.62 17.46 2.11
CA LEU A 215 -5.54 18.92 2.12
C LEU A 215 -6.54 19.52 3.12
N SER A 216 -7.78 19.04 3.09
CA SER A 216 -8.86 19.51 3.97
C SER A 216 -9.81 18.37 4.29
N SER A 217 -10.53 18.47 5.41
CA SER A 217 -11.52 17.47 5.81
C SER A 217 -12.59 18.07 6.69
N GLU A 218 -13.85 17.66 6.47
CA GLU A 218 -14.98 18.01 7.32
C GLU A 218 -14.96 17.29 8.69
N TYR A 219 -14.05 16.33 8.88
CA TYR A 219 -13.95 15.58 10.14
C TYR A 219 -13.56 16.51 11.30
N PRO A 220 -14.26 16.46 12.46
CA PRO A 220 -13.97 17.35 13.59
C PRO A 220 -12.51 17.29 14.05
N GLY A 221 -11.89 18.46 14.19
CA GLY A 221 -10.49 18.59 14.62
C GLY A 221 -9.46 18.24 13.55
N ALA A 222 -9.87 18.02 12.29
CA ALA A 222 -8.94 17.93 11.18
C ALA A 222 -8.29 19.28 10.89
N ALA A 223 -6.97 19.27 10.67
CA ALA A 223 -6.24 20.46 10.24
C ALA A 223 -6.23 20.55 8.71
N GLU A 224 -6.45 21.76 8.19
CA GLU A 224 -6.15 22.09 6.80
C GLU A 224 -4.63 22.13 6.59
N GLN A 225 -4.19 21.67 5.43
CA GLN A 225 -2.77 21.56 5.09
C GLN A 225 -2.52 21.92 3.63
N ASP A 226 -1.43 22.64 3.40
CA ASP A 226 -0.91 22.88 2.06
C ASP A 226 -0.15 21.67 1.53
N VAL A 227 0.06 21.65 0.21
CA VAL A 227 1.01 20.72 -0.42
C VAL A 227 2.39 20.93 0.22
N PRO A 228 3.07 19.88 0.70
CA PRO A 228 4.36 20.04 1.36
C PRO A 228 5.38 20.75 0.46
N TRP A 229 6.07 21.76 0.98
CA TRP A 229 7.01 22.60 0.22
C TRP A 229 8.17 21.82 -0.42
N TRP A 230 8.48 20.64 0.11
CA TRP A 230 9.52 19.73 -0.41
C TRP A 230 9.03 18.83 -1.56
N TRP A 231 7.79 19.05 -2.05
CA TRP A 231 7.30 18.51 -3.31
C TRP A 231 7.58 19.55 -4.39
N GLY A 232 8.50 19.23 -5.31
CA GLY A 232 8.84 20.09 -6.44
C GLY A 232 7.76 20.13 -7.51
N ALA A 233 6.50 20.33 -7.11
CA ALA A 233 5.33 20.43 -7.96
C ALA A 233 4.43 21.54 -7.43
N THR A 234 3.79 22.27 -8.34
CA THR A 234 2.80 23.28 -7.98
C THR A 234 1.43 22.63 -7.76
N SER A 235 0.57 23.27 -6.98
CA SER A 235 -0.74 22.72 -6.61
C SER A 235 -1.67 22.44 -7.80
N GLY A 236 -1.44 23.09 -8.95
CA GLY A 236 -2.21 22.91 -10.18
C GLY A 236 -1.74 21.73 -11.04
N GLU A 237 -0.53 21.22 -10.81
CA GLU A 237 0.03 20.07 -11.53
C GLU A 237 -0.42 18.73 -10.91
N LEU A 238 -0.90 18.77 -9.67
CA LEU A 238 -1.28 17.59 -8.91
C LEU A 238 -2.73 17.21 -9.14
N ARG A 239 -2.96 15.93 -9.44
CA ARG A 239 -4.30 15.35 -9.48
C ARG A 239 -4.91 15.43 -8.08
N ARG A 240 -6.04 16.13 -8.00
CA ARG A 240 -6.88 16.21 -6.81
C ARG A 240 -8.02 15.22 -6.89
N ARG A 241 -8.46 14.77 -5.72
CA ARG A 241 -9.61 13.88 -5.59
C ARG A 241 -10.35 14.17 -4.29
N GLU A 242 -11.67 14.22 -4.37
CA GLU A 242 -12.54 14.11 -3.22
C GLU A 242 -12.71 12.64 -2.83
N THR A 243 -12.60 12.34 -1.55
CA THR A 243 -12.90 11.03 -0.97
C THR A 243 -13.76 11.20 0.29
N ARG A 244 -14.17 10.07 0.87
CA ARG A 244 -15.01 10.03 2.06
C ARG A 244 -14.32 9.28 3.18
N LEU A 245 -14.40 9.84 4.39
CA LEU A 245 -14.02 9.20 5.63
C LEU A 245 -15.30 8.84 6.39
N VAL A 246 -15.36 7.62 6.93
CA VAL A 246 -16.50 7.18 7.73
C VAL A 246 -16.04 6.99 9.17
N ALA A 247 -16.69 7.67 10.11
CA ALA A 247 -16.40 7.53 11.53
C ALA A 247 -17.72 7.61 12.32
N ASP A 248 -17.93 6.66 13.23
CA ASP A 248 -19.11 6.59 14.11
C ASP A 248 -20.47 6.65 13.38
N GLY A 249 -20.50 6.19 12.13
CA GLY A 249 -21.70 6.18 11.28
C GLY A 249 -21.87 7.41 10.40
N ASP A 250 -21.12 8.48 10.69
CA ASP A 250 -21.09 9.70 9.89
C ASP A 250 -20.11 9.60 8.73
N VAL A 251 -20.41 10.36 7.67
CA VAL A 251 -19.60 10.42 6.44
C VAL A 251 -19.08 11.85 6.29
N PHE A 252 -17.77 12.00 6.25
CA PHE A 252 -17.07 13.28 6.12
C PHE A 252 -16.41 13.38 4.76
N VAL A 253 -16.56 14.51 4.08
CA VAL A 253 -15.83 14.80 2.85
C VAL A 253 -14.37 15.13 3.17
N VAL A 254 -13.47 14.63 2.33
CA VAL A 254 -12.02 14.82 2.45
C VAL A 254 -11.45 15.19 1.08
N GLU A 255 -10.82 16.34 0.97
CA GLU A 255 -10.09 16.74 -0.23
C GLU A 255 -8.65 16.25 -0.15
N THR A 256 -8.18 15.65 -1.23
CA THR A 256 -6.85 15.01 -1.25
C THR A 256 -6.07 15.32 -2.53
N ILE A 257 -4.75 15.28 -2.41
CA ILE A 257 -3.88 14.94 -3.53
C ILE A 257 -3.92 13.43 -3.70
N ASP A 258 -4.25 12.97 -4.90
CA ASP A 258 -4.48 11.55 -5.14
C ASP A 258 -3.17 10.75 -5.16
N HIS A 259 -3.26 9.49 -4.74
CA HIS A 259 -2.15 8.54 -4.75
C HIS A 259 -1.68 8.18 -6.17
N GLY A 260 -0.52 7.55 -6.26
CA GLY A 260 0.07 7.07 -7.51
C GLY A 260 0.89 8.12 -8.27
N GLN A 261 0.87 9.37 -7.81
CA GLN A 261 1.62 10.48 -8.39
C GLN A 261 3.08 10.46 -7.94
N VAL A 262 3.98 10.87 -8.83
CA VAL A 262 5.42 10.96 -8.56
C VAL A 262 5.88 12.38 -8.88
N VAL A 263 6.53 13.04 -7.92
CA VAL A 263 7.00 14.42 -8.02
C VAL A 263 8.47 14.53 -7.66
N PRO A 264 9.19 15.57 -8.13
CA PRO A 264 10.55 15.83 -7.65
C PRO A 264 10.59 16.05 -6.14
N TYR A 265 11.62 15.53 -5.47
CA TYR A 265 11.91 15.84 -4.07
C TYR A 265 12.84 17.05 -4.00
N THR A 266 12.44 18.09 -3.27
CA THR A 266 13.22 19.35 -3.10
C THR A 266 13.68 19.59 -1.66
N GLY A 267 13.45 18.62 -0.76
CA GLY A 267 13.98 18.66 0.61
C GLY A 267 15.47 18.29 0.68
N ASN A 268 16.03 18.39 1.88
CA ASN A 268 17.46 18.17 2.13
C ASN A 268 17.79 16.92 2.94
N ASN A 269 16.79 16.14 3.35
CA ASN A 269 16.96 14.94 4.16
C ASN A 269 16.05 13.80 3.64
N PRO A 270 16.44 13.16 2.52
CA PRO A 270 15.62 12.12 1.89
C PRO A 270 15.43 10.90 2.79
N VAL A 271 16.43 10.54 3.60
CA VAL A 271 16.34 9.39 4.53
C VAL A 271 15.29 9.63 5.60
N GLN A 272 15.34 10.78 6.29
CA GLN A 272 14.31 11.11 7.29
C GLN A 272 12.92 11.26 6.67
N THR A 273 12.85 11.79 5.44
CA THR A 273 11.59 11.91 4.70
C THR A 273 11.03 10.53 4.35
N ALA A 274 11.87 9.60 3.90
CA ALA A 274 11.53 8.22 3.62
C ALA A 274 10.98 7.50 4.85
N PHE A 275 11.68 7.63 5.99
CA PHE A 275 11.27 7.10 7.28
C PHE A 275 9.88 7.62 7.70
N ASN A 276 9.69 8.93 7.69
CA ASN A 276 8.41 9.56 8.03
C ASN A 276 7.30 9.17 7.04
N GLY A 277 7.66 8.94 5.78
CA GLY A 277 6.72 8.54 4.74
C GLY A 277 6.06 7.19 4.97
N VAL A 278 6.80 6.21 5.50
CA VAL A 278 6.27 4.90 5.91
C VAL A 278 5.30 5.05 7.09
N LEU A 279 5.60 5.97 8.01
CA LEU A 279 4.75 6.28 9.16
C LEU A 279 3.56 7.18 8.80
N ARG A 280 3.46 7.60 7.54
CA ARG A 280 2.51 8.57 7.00
C ARG A 280 2.66 9.99 7.57
N VAL A 281 2.37 10.98 6.73
CA VAL A 281 2.41 12.40 7.09
C VAL A 281 1.04 13.06 6.96
N GLY A 282 0.84 14.15 7.71
CA GLY A 282 -0.34 15.00 7.58
C GLY A 282 -1.60 14.52 8.33
N THR A 283 -2.72 15.17 8.01
CA THR A 283 -4.04 14.93 8.61
C THR A 283 -4.52 13.52 8.24
N HIS A 284 -5.20 12.86 9.18
CA HIS A 284 -5.70 11.48 9.01
C HIS A 284 -4.62 10.41 8.77
N LYS A 285 -3.34 10.67 9.08
CA LYS A 285 -2.28 9.66 9.02
C LYS A 285 -2.56 8.39 9.82
N ARG A 286 -3.34 8.51 10.90
CA ARG A 286 -3.85 7.37 11.70
C ARG A 286 -4.72 6.41 10.88
N PHE A 287 -5.48 6.95 9.94
CA PHE A 287 -6.41 6.23 9.06
C PHE A 287 -5.76 5.90 7.69
N GLY A 288 -4.44 5.94 7.61
CA GLY A 288 -3.68 5.46 6.47
C GLY A 288 -3.51 6.45 5.32
N PHE A 289 -3.86 7.71 5.49
CA PHE A 289 -3.56 8.78 4.53
C PHE A 289 -2.12 9.26 4.64
N GLY A 290 -1.53 9.73 3.53
CA GLY A 290 -0.23 10.41 3.53
C GLY A 290 0.99 9.48 3.60
N GLU A 291 0.84 8.21 3.27
CA GLU A 291 1.97 7.30 3.04
C GLU A 291 2.68 7.67 1.73
N LEU A 292 4.00 7.73 1.78
CA LEU A 292 4.84 8.06 0.62
C LEU A 292 6.14 7.25 0.63
N ARG A 293 6.69 7.09 -0.58
CA ARG A 293 8.01 6.53 -0.83
C ARG A 293 8.92 7.62 -1.37
N VAL A 294 10.14 7.73 -0.84
CA VAL A 294 11.19 8.54 -1.49
C VAL A 294 12.01 7.61 -2.37
N ARG A 295 12.09 7.90 -3.66
CA ARG A 295 12.82 7.08 -4.63
C ARG A 295 14.17 7.72 -4.95
N PRO A 296 15.29 6.99 -4.87
CA PRO A 296 16.56 7.47 -5.38
C PRO A 296 16.50 7.63 -6.92
N PRO A 297 17.45 8.36 -7.54
CA PRO A 297 17.57 8.44 -8.99
C PRO A 297 17.66 7.07 -9.66
N GLY A 298 17.12 6.96 -10.88
CA GLY A 298 17.14 5.72 -11.66
C GLY A 298 16.16 4.64 -11.21
N ASP A 299 15.50 4.81 -10.06
CA ASP A 299 14.42 3.95 -9.60
C ASP A 299 13.09 4.38 -10.25
N GLU A 300 12.97 4.18 -11.57
CA GLU A 300 11.74 4.51 -12.30
C GLU A 300 10.58 3.63 -11.87
N ARG A 301 9.44 4.27 -11.55
CA ARG A 301 8.20 3.53 -11.32
C ARG A 301 7.74 2.79 -12.58
N VAL A 302 7.87 3.39 -13.76
CA VAL A 302 7.51 2.77 -15.04
C VAL A 302 8.75 2.73 -15.91
N PRO A 303 9.39 1.57 -16.11
CA PRO A 303 10.56 1.47 -16.97
C PRO A 303 10.28 2.02 -18.37
N GLY A 304 11.13 2.92 -18.85
CA GLY A 304 11.08 3.45 -20.21
C GLY A 304 10.28 4.74 -20.37
N ARG A 305 9.77 5.34 -19.27
CA ARG A 305 9.06 6.62 -19.34
C ARG A 305 10.02 7.79 -19.60
N ALA A 306 11.24 7.79 -19.04
CA ALA A 306 12.27 8.78 -19.39
C ALA A 306 12.64 8.80 -20.88
N ALA A 307 12.52 7.68 -21.60
CA ALA A 307 12.82 7.63 -23.03
C ALA A 307 11.83 8.45 -23.89
N SER A 308 10.64 8.76 -23.34
CA SER A 308 9.64 9.60 -24.01
C SER A 308 9.81 11.11 -23.77
N GLU A 309 10.47 11.51 -22.68
CA GLU A 309 10.69 12.93 -22.35
C GLU A 309 11.84 13.55 -23.18
N SER A 310 12.77 12.73 -23.70
CA SER A 310 13.88 13.19 -24.54
C SER A 310 13.58 13.21 -26.05
N GLY A 311 12.38 12.79 -26.49
CA GLY A 311 12.00 12.71 -27.91
C GLY A 311 11.22 13.92 -28.46
N GLY A 312 10.87 14.90 -27.62
CA GLY A 312 10.02 16.04 -27.99
C GLY A 312 10.81 17.30 -28.34
N GLY A 313 11.75 17.22 -29.29
CA GLY A 313 12.58 18.36 -29.66
C GLY A 313 13.20 18.21 -31.05
N GLY A 314 12.36 18.23 -32.08
CA GLY A 314 12.81 18.22 -33.47
C GLY A 314 11.65 18.40 -34.43
N ALA A 315 11.28 19.67 -34.64
CA ALA A 315 10.62 20.12 -35.86
C ALA A 315 11.66 20.86 -36.70
#